data_AF-A0AA51HA03-F1
#
_entry.id   AF-A0AA51HA03-F1
#
_cell.length_a   1.000
_cell.length_b   1.000
_cell.length_c   1.000
_cell.angle_alpha   90.00
_cell.angle_beta   90.00
_cell.angle_gamma   90.00
#
_symmetry.space_group_name_H-M   'P 1'
#
loop_
_entity.id
_entity.type
_entity.pdbx_description
1 polymer ?
#
loop_
_entity_poly.entity_id
_entity_poly.type
_entity_poly.pdbx_seq_one_letter_code
_entity_poly.pdbx_strand_id
1 'polypeptide(L)'
;MIFENFLTIEYISTFLGTIIVTMLIVQFFKGTPIIRKMPTKYFTFVVALVNMIICSVLTHTFSFGNLYLMIINAMLITFTATGGYDFAIRNVRVDKKDIEEYSEEIVQKVEKKDESFKK
;
A
#
# COMPACT_ATOMS: atom_id res chain seq x y z
N MET A 1 27.12 -19.09 8.26
CA MET A 1 25.76 -18.55 8.47
C MET A 1 24.80 -19.56 7.86
N ILE A 2 23.94 -20.16 8.68
CA ILE A 2 23.00 -21.20 8.23
C ILE A 2 21.78 -20.48 7.65
N PHE A 3 21.39 -20.84 6.42
CA PHE A 3 20.30 -20.23 5.64
C PHE A 3 18.88 -20.44 6.21
N GLU A 4 18.74 -21.11 7.36
CA GLU A 4 17.45 -21.46 7.96
C GLU A 4 16.66 -20.24 8.47
N ASN A 5 17.33 -19.10 8.74
CA ASN A 5 16.70 -17.90 9.29
C ASN A 5 16.55 -16.79 8.24
N PHE A 6 15.54 -16.89 7.36
CA PHE A 6 15.23 -15.84 6.38
C PHE A 6 14.69 -14.54 7.02
N LEU A 7 13.97 -14.66 8.13
CA LEU A 7 13.51 -13.55 8.96
C LEU A 7 13.88 -13.82 10.41
N THR A 8 14.62 -12.90 11.03
CA THR A 8 14.99 -12.98 12.45
C THR A 8 14.14 -12.04 13.29
N ILE A 9 13.95 -12.36 14.58
CA ILE A 9 13.21 -11.50 15.52
C ILE A 9 13.86 -10.10 15.60
N GLU A 10 15.19 -10.03 15.56
CA GLU A 10 15.95 -8.78 15.54
C GLU A 10 15.59 -7.93 14.31
N TYR A 11 15.53 -8.55 13.12
CA TYR A 11 15.14 -7.84 11.90
C TYR A 11 13.68 -7.39 11.96
N ILE A 12 12.76 -8.25 12.38
CA ILE A 12 11.32 -7.91 12.49
C ILE A 12 11.09 -6.78 13.50
N SER A 13 11.92 -6.70 14.56
CA SER A 13 11.85 -5.64 15.56
C SER A 13 12.34 -4.28 15.05
N THR A 14 13.03 -4.23 13.90
CA THR A 14 13.36 -2.97 13.24
C THR A 14 12.12 -2.38 12.55
N PHE A 15 12.14 -1.06 12.36
CA PHE A 15 11.07 -0.35 11.68
C PHE A 15 10.76 -0.93 10.28
N LEU A 16 11.79 -1.18 9.46
CA LEU A 16 11.61 -1.75 8.12
C LEU A 16 11.14 -3.21 8.15
N GLY A 17 11.68 -4.03 9.05
CA GLY A 17 11.25 -5.42 9.19
C GLY A 17 9.79 -5.52 9.64
N THR A 18 9.36 -4.66 10.57
CA THR A 18 7.95 -4.59 11.00
C THR A 18 7.05 -4.18 9.83
N ILE A 19 7.45 -3.22 8.99
CA ILE A 19 6.69 -2.83 7.78
C ILE A 19 6.54 -4.02 6.83
N ILE A 20 7.63 -4.70 6.49
CA ILE A 20 7.62 -5.80 5.53
C ILE A 20 6.73 -6.94 6.02
N VAL A 21 6.86 -7.34 7.29
CA VAL A 21 6.01 -8.39 7.88
C VAL A 21 4.55 -7.97 7.90
N THR A 22 4.25 -6.74 8.31
CA THR A 22 2.88 -6.20 8.30
C THR A 22 2.30 -6.21 6.89
N MET A 23 3.11 -5.83 5.89
CA MET A 23 2.72 -5.82 4.48
C MET A 23 2.44 -7.24 3.97
N LEU A 24 3.29 -8.21 4.26
CA LEU A 24 3.09 -9.62 3.89
C LEU A 24 1.80 -10.19 4.50
N ILE A 25 1.55 -9.93 5.79
CA ILE A 25 0.33 -10.38 6.47
C ILE A 25 -0.89 -9.76 5.77
N VAL A 26 -0.91 -8.43 5.58
CA VAL A 26 -2.05 -7.76 4.95
C VAL A 26 -2.28 -8.24 3.51
N GLN A 27 -1.22 -8.46 2.73
CA GLN A 27 -1.32 -9.02 1.38
C GLN A 27 -1.90 -10.44 1.38
N PHE A 28 -1.43 -11.31 2.29
CA PHE A 28 -1.90 -12.68 2.43
C PHE A 28 -3.39 -12.74 2.74
N PHE A 29 -3.84 -11.90 3.68
CA PHE A 29 -5.25 -11.84 4.04
C PHE A 29 -6.13 -11.31 2.89
N LYS A 30 -5.67 -10.30 2.14
CA LYS A 30 -6.46 -9.67 1.06
C LYS A 30 -6.82 -10.61 -0.11
N GLY A 31 -6.16 -11.76 -0.24
CA GLY A 31 -6.56 -12.83 -1.18
C GLY A 31 -7.93 -13.45 -0.87
N THR A 32 -8.49 -13.21 0.33
CA THR A 32 -9.83 -13.66 0.69
C THR A 32 -10.90 -12.57 0.38
N PRO A 33 -12.02 -12.94 -0.27
CA PRO A 33 -13.08 -12.00 -0.65
C PRO A 33 -13.78 -11.30 0.54
N ILE A 34 -13.54 -11.77 1.77
CA ILE A 34 -14.12 -11.23 3.02
C ILE A 34 -13.63 -9.80 3.32
N ILE A 35 -12.40 -9.42 2.93
CA ILE A 35 -11.82 -8.11 3.29
C ILE A 35 -12.13 -7.01 2.26
N ARG A 36 -12.75 -7.36 1.12
CA ARG A 36 -13.07 -6.41 0.05
C ARG A 36 -14.08 -5.32 0.43
N LYS A 37 -14.78 -5.48 1.57
CA LYS A 37 -15.79 -4.55 2.08
C LYS A 37 -15.34 -3.70 3.28
N MET A 38 -14.21 -4.02 3.92
CA MET A 38 -13.73 -3.28 5.09
C MET A 38 -12.67 -2.25 4.68
N PRO A 39 -12.63 -1.07 5.33
CA PRO A 39 -11.55 -0.11 5.15
C PRO A 39 -10.22 -0.74 5.57
N THR A 40 -9.41 -1.13 4.57
CA THR A 40 -8.11 -1.81 4.68
C THR A 40 -7.14 -1.12 5.64
N LYS A 41 -7.35 0.18 5.88
CA LYS A 41 -6.59 1.02 6.81
C LYS A 41 -6.69 0.53 8.26
N TYR A 42 -7.89 0.22 8.74
CA TYR A 42 -8.07 -0.20 10.14
C TYR A 42 -7.55 -1.62 10.37
N PHE A 43 -7.72 -2.51 9.39
CA PHE A 43 -7.16 -3.85 9.46
C PHE A 43 -5.63 -3.81 9.51
N THR A 44 -5.00 -3.04 8.60
CA THR A 44 -3.55 -2.85 8.58
C THR A 44 -3.04 -2.26 9.89
N PHE A 45 -3.77 -1.30 10.48
CA PHE A 45 -3.42 -0.72 11.77
C PHE A 45 -3.44 -1.73 12.92
N VAL A 46 -4.49 -2.54 13.00
CA VAL A 46 -4.59 -3.59 14.03
C VAL A 46 -3.46 -4.60 13.87
N VAL A 47 -3.17 -5.03 12.64
CA VAL A 47 -2.06 -5.95 12.35
C VAL A 47 -0.71 -5.33 12.74
N ALA A 48 -0.46 -4.07 12.37
CA ALA A 48 0.78 -3.37 12.70
C ALA A 48 0.98 -3.24 14.22
N LEU A 49 -0.09 -2.87 14.94
CA LEU A 49 -0.06 -2.68 16.39
C LEU A 49 0.15 -4.01 17.13
N VAL A 50 -0.52 -5.08 16.71
CA VAL A 50 -0.32 -6.43 17.26
C VAL A 50 1.11 -6.90 17.00
N ASN A 51 1.62 -6.71 15.78
CA ASN A 51 2.99 -7.09 15.44
C ASN A 51 4.01 -6.33 16.30
N MET A 52 3.77 -5.03 16.55
CA MET A 52 4.64 -4.23 17.43
C MET A 52 4.62 -4.70 18.88
N ILE A 53 3.45 -5.08 19.41
CA ILE A 53 3.32 -5.63 20.76
C ILE A 53 4.08 -6.96 20.85
N ILE A 54 3.91 -7.85 19.87
CA ILE A 54 4.60 -9.15 19.83
C ILE A 54 6.12 -8.93 19.82
N CYS A 55 6.63 -8.05 18.95
CA CYS A 55 8.05 -7.72 18.92
C CYS A 55 8.55 -7.18 20.27
N SER A 56 7.83 -6.24 20.87
CA SER A 56 8.22 -5.63 22.14
C SER A 56 8.25 -6.62 23.31
N VAL A 57 7.33 -7.60 23.31
CA VAL A 57 7.30 -8.70 24.28
C VAL A 57 8.48 -9.65 24.05
N LEU A 58 8.76 -10.02 22.79
CA LEU A 58 9.87 -10.91 22.45
C LEU A 58 11.24 -10.30 22.75
N THR A 59 11.38 -8.98 22.63
CA THR A 59 12.62 -8.27 22.97
C THR A 59 12.72 -7.88 24.45
N HIS A 60 11.72 -8.20 25.28
CA HIS A 60 11.62 -7.80 26.69
C HIS A 60 11.76 -6.28 26.94
N THR A 61 11.48 -5.45 25.93
CA THR A 61 11.58 -3.98 26.00
C THR A 61 10.24 -3.31 26.32
N PHE A 62 9.23 -4.11 26.69
CA PHE A 62 7.88 -3.65 26.95
C PHE A 62 7.86 -2.69 28.15
N SER A 63 7.61 -1.42 27.86
CA SER A 63 7.46 -0.37 28.86
C SER A 63 6.18 0.40 28.59
N PHE A 64 5.34 0.55 29.63
CA PHE A 64 4.12 1.35 29.56
C PHE A 64 4.39 2.80 29.17
N GLY A 65 5.57 3.36 29.50
CA GLY A 65 5.98 4.69 29.09
C GLY A 65 6.18 4.85 27.58
N ASN A 66 6.46 3.75 26.87
CA ASN A 66 6.68 3.73 25.43
C ASN A 66 5.42 3.40 24.62
N LEU A 67 4.28 3.18 25.29
CA LEU A 67 3.03 2.82 24.63
C LEU A 67 2.56 3.90 23.64
N TYR A 68 2.72 5.18 23.99
CA TYR A 68 2.43 6.30 23.09
C TYR A 68 3.29 6.23 21.82
N LEU A 69 4.61 6.01 21.96
CA LEU A 69 5.52 5.87 20.82
C LEU A 69 5.18 4.64 19.97
N MET A 70 4.78 3.53 20.59
CA MET A 70 4.35 2.34 19.86
C MET A 70 3.12 2.61 18.99
N ILE A 71 2.14 3.36 19.51
CA ILE A 71 0.94 3.73 18.74
C ILE A 71 1.28 4.64 17.56
N ILE A 72 2.12 5.66 17.78
CA ILE A 72 2.58 6.56 16.70
C ILE A 72 3.36 5.78 15.63
N ASN A 73 4.27 4.91 16.05
CA ASN A 73 5.04 4.08 15.12
C ASN A 73 4.16 3.08 14.37
N ALA A 74 3.15 2.49 15.02
CA ALA A 74 2.18 1.63 14.35
C ALA A 74 1.35 2.39 13.30
N MET A 75 0.97 3.64 13.57
CA MET A 75 0.34 4.50 12.55
C MET A 75 1.27 4.76 11.37
N LEU A 76 2.54 5.05 11.64
CA LEU A 76 3.53 5.30 10.60
C LEU A 76 3.75 4.06 9.73
N ILE A 77 3.93 2.89 10.34
CA ILE A 77 3.98 1.58 9.65
C ILE A 77 2.74 1.36 8.80
N THR A 78 1.57 1.69 9.35
CA THR A 78 0.30 1.54 8.64
C THR A 78 0.26 2.41 7.39
N PHE A 79 0.66 3.68 7.47
CA PHE A 79 0.69 4.58 6.32
C PHE A 79 1.72 4.16 5.27
N THR A 80 2.91 3.73 5.70
CA THR A 80 3.93 3.21 4.77
C THR A 80 3.47 1.94 4.07
N ALA A 81 2.86 1.02 4.81
CA ALA A 81 2.30 -0.20 4.25
C ALA A 81 1.13 0.13 3.32
N THR A 82 0.14 0.92 3.75
CA THR A 82 -1.06 1.28 2.97
C THR A 82 -0.78 2.15 1.74
N GLY A 83 0.27 2.98 1.74
CA GLY A 83 0.65 3.84 0.62
C GLY A 83 0.95 3.07 -0.67
N GLY A 84 1.55 1.88 -0.58
CA GLY A 84 1.74 0.99 -1.73
C GLY A 84 0.42 0.42 -2.30
N TYR A 85 -0.63 0.31 -1.48
CA TYR A 85 -1.89 -0.29 -1.89
C TYR A 85 -2.84 0.68 -2.60
N ASP A 86 -2.90 1.95 -2.20
CA ASP A 86 -3.74 2.95 -2.89
C ASP A 86 -3.28 3.14 -4.34
N PHE A 87 -2.00 2.94 -4.60
CA PHE A 87 -1.43 2.96 -5.95
C PHE A 87 -1.81 1.72 -6.78
N ALA A 88 -1.79 0.53 -6.17
CA ALA A 88 -2.10 -0.73 -6.87
C ALA A 88 -3.59 -0.93 -7.18
N ILE A 89 -4.50 -0.27 -6.46
CA ILE A 89 -5.96 -0.40 -6.62
C ILE A 89 -6.54 0.74 -7.47
N ARG A 90 -5.74 1.74 -7.86
CA ARG A 90 -6.20 2.80 -8.76
C ARG A 90 -6.43 2.20 -10.15
N ASN A 91 -7.61 1.63 -10.34
CA ASN A 91 -8.17 1.42 -11.66
C ASN A 91 -8.27 2.81 -12.30
N VAL A 92 -7.41 3.08 -13.27
CA VAL A 92 -7.58 4.23 -14.16
C VAL A 92 -8.89 4.00 -14.89
N ARG A 93 -9.98 4.54 -14.34
CA ARG A 93 -11.22 4.69 -15.06
C ARG A 93 -10.96 5.81 -16.05
N VAL A 94 -10.63 5.43 -17.29
CA VAL A 94 -10.71 6.36 -18.41
C VAL A 94 -12.19 6.65 -18.58
N ASP A 95 -12.59 7.88 -18.30
CA ASP A 95 -13.98 8.28 -18.49
C ASP A 95 -14.25 8.30 -20.00
N LYS A 96 -15.39 7.75 -20.41
CA LYS A 96 -15.68 7.55 -21.85
C LYS A 96 -15.72 8.88 -22.60
N LYS A 97 -16.02 9.97 -21.89
CA LYS A 97 -16.02 11.35 -22.38
C LYS A 97 -14.63 11.81 -22.82
N ASP A 98 -13.58 11.41 -22.10
CA ASP A 98 -12.19 11.79 -22.43
C ASP A 98 -11.75 11.13 -23.75
N ILE A 99 -12.27 9.95 -24.07
CA ILE A 99 -11.99 9.23 -25.33
C ILE A 99 -12.70 9.89 -26.50
N GLU A 100 -13.96 10.29 -26.33
CA GLU A 100 -14.74 10.99 -27.37
C GLU A 100 -14.12 12.36 -27.70
N GLU A 101 -13.73 13.15 -26.70
CA GLU A 101 -13.07 14.45 -26.88
C GLU A 101 -11.73 14.32 -27.63
N TYR A 102 -10.90 13.33 -27.28
CA TYR A 102 -9.66 13.04 -28.01
C TYR A 102 -9.92 12.58 -29.46
N SER A 103 -10.99 11.81 -29.71
CA SER A 103 -11.31 11.33 -31.05
C SER A 103 -11.75 12.48 -31.98
N GLU A 104 -12.56 13.42 -31.48
CA GLU A 104 -12.97 14.64 -32.19
C GLU A 104 -11.76 15.54 -32.49
N GLU A 105 -10.85 15.71 -31.52
CA GLU A 105 -9.64 16.52 -31.69
C GLU A 105 -8.71 15.96 -32.78
N ILE A 106 -8.59 14.64 -32.86
CA ILE A 106 -7.78 13.96 -33.89
C ILE A 106 -8.44 14.09 -35.26
N VAL A 107 -9.77 13.91 -35.37
CA VAL A 107 -10.50 14.09 -36.64
C VAL A 107 -10.31 15.51 -37.17
N GLN A 108 -10.48 16.54 -36.34
CA GLN A 108 -10.27 17.92 -36.76
C GLN A 108 -8.82 18.23 -37.19
N LYS A 109 -7.83 17.63 -36.54
CA LYS A 109 -6.42 17.78 -36.93
C LYS A 109 -6.10 17.09 -38.25
N VAL A 110 -6.71 15.93 -38.53
CA VAL A 110 -6.55 15.22 -39.80
C VAL A 110 -7.20 16.01 -40.94
N GLU A 111 -8.43 16.51 -40.72
CA GLU A 111 -9.19 17.25 -41.73
C GLU A 111 -8.52 18.58 -42.14
N LYS A 112 -8.01 19.34 -41.15
CA LYS A 112 -7.24 20.57 -41.40
C LYS A 112 -5.91 20.31 -42.11
N LYS A 113 -5.32 19.13 -41.93
CA LYS A 113 -4.05 18.76 -42.57
C LYS A 113 -4.26 18.37 -44.04
N ASP A 114 -5.39 17.75 -44.36
CA ASP A 114 -5.77 17.40 -45.73
C ASP A 114 -6.09 18.64 -46.58
N GLU A 115 -6.78 19.64 -46.00
CA GLU A 115 -7.03 20.93 -46.67
C GLU A 115 -5.75 21.75 -46.91
N SER A 116 -4.77 21.66 -46.01
CA SER A 116 -3.47 22.32 -46.17
C SER A 116 -2.60 21.71 -47.27
N PHE A 117 -2.90 20.48 -47.73
CA PHE A 117 -2.13 19.79 -48.78
C PHE A 117 -2.74 19.98 -50.18
N LYS A 118 -3.97 20.53 -50.26
CA LYS A 118 -4.69 20.83 -51.51
C LYS A 118 -4.53 22.28 -52.02
N LYS A 119 -3.82 23.13 -51.29
CA LYS A 119 -3.41 24.48 -51.71
C LYS A 119 -1.96 24.48 -52.17
#